data_AF-A0A1M2YWN0-F1
#
_entry.id   AF-A0A1M2YWN0-F1
#
_cell.length_a   1.000
_cell.length_b   1.000
_cell.length_c   1.000
_cell.angle_alpha   90.00
_cell.angle_beta   90.00
_cell.angle_gamma   90.00
#
_symmetry.space_group_name_H-M   'P 1'
#
loop_
_entity.id
_entity.type
_entity.pdbx_description
1 polymer ?
#
loop_
_entity_poly.entity_id
_entity_poly.type
_entity_poly.pdbx_seq_one_letter_code
_entity_poly.pdbx_strand_id
1 'polypeptide(L)'
;MKWTDWLPLVNLAIATLMGVCLGIAGAGTSGTVDFLYKWQTLFAGILAVVAAGLTIFQMERTDWRQQVRHKDLVKLNLRADELRVRRAYAVLSKYQAAVPVFRNALDGFKRRINGDVDTLPPPTLRDLMNVAGFIRKAISDDMVGECLPLFTAELVEAFRLVDTQCTVTRSMDFMRLEIGEAHEMGHNEKTAILEEIARLEVVGIVFQRMIDGTRELLTAYAR
;
A
#
# COMPACT_ATOMS: atom_id res chain seq x y z
N MET A 1 17.31 -36.87 0.16
CA MET A 1 18.66 -36.79 0.75
C MET A 1 18.75 -35.47 1.48
N LYS A 2 18.88 -35.48 2.81
CA LYS A 2 18.92 -34.25 3.60
C LYS A 2 20.32 -33.64 3.43
N TRP A 3 20.39 -32.31 3.41
CA TRP A 3 21.65 -31.57 3.24
C TRP A 3 22.60 -31.72 4.44
N THR A 4 22.33 -32.62 5.37
CA THR A 4 23.19 -32.97 6.51
C THR A 4 23.88 -34.32 6.32
N ASP A 5 23.48 -35.12 5.32
CA ASP A 5 23.92 -36.51 5.18
C ASP A 5 25.39 -36.60 4.68
N TRP A 6 25.96 -35.52 4.16
CA TRP A 6 27.35 -35.46 3.67
C TRP A 6 28.37 -35.00 4.72
N LEU A 7 27.94 -34.37 5.82
CA LEU A 7 28.80 -33.96 6.94
C LEU A 7 29.59 -35.12 7.59
N PRO A 8 29.00 -36.31 7.86
CA PRO A 8 29.76 -37.41 8.45
C PRO A 8 30.83 -37.97 7.51
N LEU A 9 30.60 -37.95 6.19
CA LEU A 9 31.60 -38.37 5.20
C LEU A 9 32.79 -37.39 5.13
N VAL A 10 32.51 -36.08 5.20
CA VAL A 10 33.56 -35.05 5.24
C VAL A 10 34.38 -35.15 6.53
N ASN A 11 33.74 -35.32 7.69
CA ASN A 11 34.44 -35.48 8.96
C ASN A 11 35.29 -36.76 8.99
N LEU A 12 34.78 -37.87 8.46
CA LEU A 12 35.52 -39.11 8.33
C LEU A 12 36.75 -38.92 7.44
N ALA A 13 36.60 -38.24 6.29
CA ALA A 13 37.70 -37.95 5.38
C ALA A 13 38.78 -37.05 5.99
N ILE A 14 38.39 -36.04 6.78
CA ILE A 14 39.33 -35.16 7.48
C ILE A 14 40.07 -35.94 8.58
N ALA A 15 39.35 -36.76 9.36
CA ALA A 15 39.93 -37.55 10.43
C ALA A 15 40.92 -38.60 9.90
N THR A 16 40.60 -39.27 8.79
CA THR A 16 41.52 -40.23 8.15
C THR A 16 42.73 -39.53 7.56
N LEU A 17 42.58 -38.36 6.94
CA LEU A 17 43.69 -37.59 6.39
C LEU A 17 44.63 -37.10 7.50
N MET A 18 44.08 -36.57 8.62
CA MET A 18 44.89 -36.23 9.79
C MET A 18 45.60 -37.44 10.40
N GLY A 19 44.92 -38.58 10.53
CA GLY A 19 45.50 -39.80 11.07
C GLY A 19 46.66 -40.34 10.22
N VAL A 20 46.53 -40.29 8.89
CA VAL A 20 47.59 -40.69 7.96
C VAL A 20 48.77 -39.71 8.02
N CYS A 21 48.51 -38.40 8.07
CA CYS A 21 49.58 -37.40 8.21
C CYS A 21 50.36 -37.55 9.52
N LEU A 22 49.68 -37.77 10.65
CA LEU A 22 50.31 -38.03 11.96
C LEU A 22 51.10 -39.34 11.97
N GLY A 23 50.55 -40.41 11.37
CA GLY A 23 51.21 -41.71 11.28
C GLY A 23 52.51 -41.67 10.48
N ILE A 24 52.54 -40.91 9.39
CA ILE A 24 53.75 -40.73 8.56
C ILE A 24 54.76 -39.82 9.26
N ALA A 25 54.32 -38.79 9.99
CA ALA A 25 55.21 -37.91 10.75
C ALA A 25 55.89 -38.62 11.95
N GLY A 26 55.24 -39.62 12.55
CA GLY A 26 55.81 -40.42 13.64
C GLY A 26 56.83 -41.49 13.19
N ALA A 27 56.81 -41.88 11.91
CA ALA A 27 57.73 -42.86 11.33
C ALA A 27 59.00 -42.17 10.80
N GLY A 28 59.87 -41.71 11.69
CA GLY A 28 61.09 -40.98 11.33
C GLY A 28 62.08 -41.79 10.48
N THR A 29 62.24 -41.41 9.21
CA THR A 29 63.32 -41.88 8.31
C THR A 29 64.10 -40.69 7.75
N SER A 30 65.32 -40.46 8.23
CA SER A 30 66.12 -39.23 8.19
C SER A 30 66.52 -38.62 6.83
N GLY A 31 66.03 -39.14 5.70
CA GLY A 31 66.25 -38.55 4.35
C GLY A 31 64.97 -38.30 3.54
N THR A 32 63.87 -38.95 3.91
CA THR A 32 62.57 -38.86 3.23
C THR A 32 61.67 -37.77 3.84
N VAL A 33 61.96 -37.36 5.08
CA VAL A 33 61.16 -36.36 5.82
C VAL A 33 61.21 -34.98 5.16
N ASP A 34 62.39 -34.53 4.70
CA ASP A 34 62.56 -33.21 4.06
C ASP A 34 61.85 -33.09 2.71
N PHE A 35 61.79 -34.18 1.95
CA PHE A 35 61.04 -34.23 0.70
C PHE A 35 59.54 -34.16 0.98
N LEU A 36 59.06 -34.95 1.96
CA LEU A 36 57.65 -34.94 2.37
C LEU A 36 57.22 -33.56 2.89
N TYR A 37 58.10 -32.88 3.64
CA TYR A 37 57.86 -31.56 4.21
C TYR A 37 57.65 -30.48 3.12
N LYS A 38 58.39 -30.58 2.00
CA LYS A 38 58.24 -29.66 0.85
C LYS A 38 56.95 -29.90 0.07
N TRP A 39 56.45 -31.14 0.01
CA TRP A 39 55.17 -31.43 -0.63
C TRP A 39 53.97 -31.06 0.24
N GLN A 40 54.10 -31.14 1.56
CA GLN A 40 53.04 -30.79 2.50
C GLN A 40 52.56 -29.34 2.32
N THR A 41 53.47 -28.39 2.14
CA THR A 41 53.12 -26.97 1.94
C THR A 41 52.41 -26.75 0.61
N LEU A 42 52.77 -27.50 -0.44
CA LEU A 42 52.08 -27.46 -1.74
C LEU A 42 50.64 -27.97 -1.63
N PHE A 43 50.44 -29.14 -1.00
CA PHE A 43 49.10 -29.69 -0.80
C PHE A 43 48.23 -28.78 0.08
N ALA A 44 48.80 -28.16 1.11
CA ALA A 44 48.09 -27.18 1.93
C ALA A 44 47.62 -25.97 1.10
N GLY A 45 48.48 -25.45 0.21
CA GLY A 45 48.11 -24.37 -0.70
C GLY A 45 46.98 -24.75 -1.66
N ILE A 46 47.04 -25.94 -2.26
CA ILE A 46 45.98 -26.45 -3.16
C ILE A 46 44.65 -26.60 -2.40
N LEU A 47 44.68 -27.21 -1.21
CA LEU A 47 43.49 -27.37 -0.38
C LEU A 47 42.87 -26.02 0.02
N ALA A 48 43.69 -25.02 0.33
CA ALA A 48 43.22 -23.68 0.64
C ALA A 48 42.46 -23.03 -0.53
N VAL A 49 42.99 -23.14 -1.76
CA VAL A 49 42.32 -22.62 -2.97
C VAL A 49 41.01 -23.35 -3.24
N VAL A 50 40.98 -24.68 -3.08
CA VAL A 50 39.75 -25.47 -3.23
C VAL A 50 38.70 -25.08 -2.19
N ALA A 51 39.09 -24.91 -0.92
CA ALA A 51 38.18 -24.49 0.14
C ALA A 51 37.61 -23.10 -0.12
N ALA A 52 38.42 -22.16 -0.58
CA ALA A 52 37.97 -20.83 -0.99
C ALA A 52 36.97 -20.91 -2.16
N GLY A 53 37.26 -21.72 -3.18
CA GLY A 53 36.36 -21.95 -4.32
C GLY A 53 35.01 -22.55 -3.90
N LEU A 54 35.01 -23.54 -3.01
CA LEU A 54 33.78 -24.13 -2.46
C LEU A 54 32.96 -23.10 -1.67
N THR A 55 33.64 -22.23 -0.92
CA THR A 55 32.99 -21.17 -0.15
C THR A 55 32.30 -20.17 -1.09
N ILE A 56 32.97 -19.73 -2.16
CA ILE A 56 32.38 -18.83 -3.15
C ILE A 56 31.16 -19.46 -3.81
N PHE A 57 31.25 -20.73 -4.25
CA PHE A 57 30.13 -21.43 -4.86
C PHE A 57 28.93 -21.59 -3.90
N GLN A 58 29.20 -21.81 -2.61
CA GLN A 58 28.16 -21.88 -1.59
C GLN A 58 27.50 -20.52 -1.34
N MET A 59 28.27 -19.43 -1.37
CA MET A 59 27.74 -18.06 -1.26
C MET A 59 26.83 -17.73 -2.44
N GLU A 60 27.27 -17.94 -3.69
CA GLU A 60 26.46 -17.67 -4.89
C GLU A 60 25.12 -18.43 -4.87
N ARG A 61 25.16 -19.71 -4.48
CA ARG A 61 23.93 -20.52 -4.37
C ARG A 61 22.99 -20.02 -3.28
N THR A 62 23.52 -19.49 -2.19
CA THR A 62 22.74 -18.95 -1.08
C THR A 62 22.11 -17.62 -1.48
N ASP A 63 22.89 -16.74 -2.12
CA ASP A 63 22.44 -15.44 -2.61
C ASP A 63 21.31 -15.58 -3.63
N TRP A 64 21.42 -16.54 -4.57
CA TRP A 64 20.33 -16.83 -5.51
C TRP A 64 19.02 -17.18 -4.82
N ARG A 65 19.06 -18.05 -3.79
CA ARG A 65 17.86 -18.43 -3.02
C ARG A 65 17.29 -17.26 -2.23
N GLN A 66 18.16 -16.41 -1.67
CA GLN A 66 17.72 -15.20 -0.98
C GLN A 66 17.03 -14.23 -1.94
N GLN A 67 17.57 -14.05 -3.16
CA GLN A 67 16.95 -13.23 -4.19
C GLN A 67 15.57 -13.77 -4.61
N VAL A 68 15.42 -15.08 -4.79
CA VAL A 68 14.12 -15.69 -5.10
C VAL A 68 13.11 -15.44 -3.98
N ARG A 69 13.47 -15.72 -2.72
CA ARG A 69 12.60 -15.46 -1.57
C ARG A 69 12.24 -13.99 -1.44
N HIS A 70 13.20 -13.09 -1.69
CA HIS A 70 12.95 -11.66 -1.67
C HIS A 70 11.94 -11.26 -2.73
N LYS A 71 12.08 -11.74 -3.97
CA LYS A 71 11.10 -11.52 -5.04
C LYS A 71 9.71 -12.06 -4.69
N ASP A 72 9.65 -13.25 -4.09
CA ASP A 72 8.38 -13.85 -3.66
C ASP A 72 7.70 -13.03 -2.56
N LEU A 73 8.46 -12.56 -1.56
CA LEU A 73 7.94 -11.70 -0.49
C LEU A 73 7.45 -10.35 -1.02
N VAL A 74 8.21 -9.72 -1.93
CA VAL A 74 7.79 -8.48 -2.58
C VAL A 74 6.49 -8.70 -3.37
N LYS A 75 6.38 -9.79 -4.13
CA LYS A 75 5.17 -10.13 -4.88
C LYS A 75 3.96 -10.36 -3.98
N LEU A 76 4.15 -11.03 -2.83
CA LEU A 76 3.08 -11.25 -1.86
C LEU A 76 2.61 -9.94 -1.22
N ASN A 77 3.53 -9.05 -0.86
CA ASN A 77 3.21 -7.73 -0.31
C ASN A 77 2.44 -6.87 -1.33
N LEU A 78 2.90 -6.80 -2.57
CA LEU A 78 2.22 -6.05 -3.64
C LEU A 78 0.78 -6.56 -3.87
N ARG A 79 0.56 -7.88 -3.80
CA ARG A 79 -0.79 -8.45 -3.94
C ARG A 79 -1.69 -8.12 -2.74
N ALA A 80 -1.14 -8.10 -1.53
CA ALA A 80 -1.89 -7.71 -0.34
C ALA A 80 -2.32 -6.23 -0.42
N ASP A 81 -1.42 -5.36 -0.90
CA ASP A 81 -1.69 -3.95 -1.11
C ASP A 81 -2.70 -3.72 -2.25
N GLU A 82 -2.58 -4.43 -3.38
CA GLU A 82 -3.57 -4.40 -4.46
C GLU A 82 -4.97 -4.75 -3.94
N LEU A 83 -5.09 -5.78 -3.10
CA LEU A 83 -6.36 -6.19 -2.51
C LEU A 83 -6.93 -5.15 -1.54
N ARG A 84 -6.10 -4.39 -0.82
CA ARG A 84 -6.56 -3.27 0.03
C ARG A 84 -7.11 -2.15 -0.84
N VAL A 85 -6.37 -1.71 -1.86
CA VAL A 85 -6.79 -0.67 -2.80
C VAL A 85 -8.07 -1.08 -3.53
N ARG A 86 -8.17 -2.33 -3.98
CA ARG A 86 -9.37 -2.85 -4.66
C ARG A 86 -10.61 -2.82 -3.75
N ARG A 87 -10.46 -3.16 -2.47
CA ARG A 87 -11.56 -3.10 -1.49
C ARG A 87 -12.00 -1.66 -1.22
N ALA A 88 -11.05 -0.74 -1.02
CA ALA A 88 -11.34 0.68 -0.88
C ALA A 88 -12.08 1.23 -2.12
N TYR A 89 -11.58 0.93 -3.33
CA TYR A 89 -12.24 1.33 -4.58
C TYR A 89 -13.66 0.76 -4.71
N ALA A 90 -13.87 -0.51 -4.33
CA ALA A 90 -15.19 -1.13 -4.37
C ALA A 90 -16.20 -0.46 -3.42
N VAL A 91 -15.75 0.13 -2.30
CA VAL A 91 -16.60 0.93 -1.41
C VAL A 91 -16.90 2.29 -2.05
N LEU A 92 -15.87 3.00 -2.52
CA LEU A 92 -16.01 4.35 -3.06
C LEU A 92 -16.82 4.38 -4.36
N SER A 93 -16.59 3.45 -5.27
CA SER A 93 -17.28 3.36 -6.57
C SER A 93 -18.78 3.13 -6.46
N LYS A 94 -19.29 2.53 -5.37
CA LYS A 94 -20.75 2.39 -5.12
C LYS A 94 -21.45 3.74 -5.10
N TYR A 95 -20.76 4.79 -4.70
CA TYR A 95 -21.29 6.14 -4.58
C TYR A 95 -20.92 7.04 -5.76
N GLN A 96 -20.19 6.53 -6.76
CA GLN A 96 -19.80 7.29 -7.94
C GLN A 96 -21.02 7.86 -8.69
N ALA A 97 -22.09 7.08 -8.80
CA ALA A 97 -23.33 7.52 -9.43
C ALA A 97 -24.08 8.59 -8.61
N ALA A 98 -23.84 8.68 -7.30
CA ALA A 98 -24.48 9.67 -6.44
C ALA A 98 -23.82 11.06 -6.56
N VAL A 99 -22.54 11.13 -6.95
CA VAL A 99 -21.81 12.40 -7.12
C VAL A 99 -22.46 13.36 -8.14
N PRO A 100 -22.78 12.95 -9.38
CA PRO A 100 -23.41 13.87 -10.33
C PRO A 100 -24.81 14.29 -9.86
N VAL A 101 -25.56 13.39 -9.20
CA VAL A 101 -26.87 13.72 -8.61
C VAL A 101 -26.72 14.78 -7.53
N PHE A 102 -25.71 14.64 -6.66
CA PHE A 102 -25.40 15.62 -5.62
C PHE A 102 -25.05 17.00 -6.19
N ARG A 103 -24.17 17.05 -7.21
CA ARG A 103 -23.78 18.30 -7.86
C ARG A 103 -24.96 18.99 -8.52
N ASN A 104 -25.75 18.24 -9.28
CA ASN A 104 -26.97 18.76 -9.90
C ASN A 104 -27.96 19.29 -8.84
N ALA A 105 -28.04 18.62 -7.69
CA ALA A 105 -28.88 19.04 -6.59
C ALA A 105 -28.39 20.35 -5.95
N LEU A 106 -27.08 20.50 -5.74
CA LEU A 106 -26.47 21.75 -5.26
C LEU A 106 -26.69 22.89 -6.25
N ASP A 107 -26.55 22.64 -7.55
CA ASP A 107 -26.76 23.63 -8.61
C ASP A 107 -28.22 24.11 -8.67
N GLY A 108 -29.19 23.19 -8.51
CA GLY A 108 -30.60 23.55 -8.40
C GLY A 108 -30.89 24.38 -7.15
N PHE A 109 -30.29 24.01 -6.02
CA PHE A 109 -30.45 24.75 -4.77
C PHE A 109 -29.84 26.16 -4.86
N LYS A 110 -28.68 26.31 -5.50
CA LYS A 110 -28.03 27.60 -5.78
C LYS A 110 -28.88 28.51 -6.68
N ARG A 111 -29.44 27.96 -7.77
CA ARG A 111 -30.38 28.67 -8.66
C ARG A 111 -31.60 29.18 -7.91
N ARG A 112 -32.19 28.34 -7.03
CA ARG A 112 -33.33 28.73 -6.20
C ARG A 112 -33.02 29.90 -5.27
N ILE A 113 -31.85 29.90 -4.62
CA ILE A 113 -31.44 31.01 -3.73
C ILE A 113 -31.28 32.32 -4.52
N ASN A 114 -30.82 32.22 -5.77
CA ASN A 114 -30.69 33.36 -6.67
C ASN A 114 -32.02 33.83 -7.28
N GLY A 115 -33.12 33.08 -7.08
CA GLY A 115 -34.44 33.41 -7.61
C GLY A 115 -34.66 33.00 -9.06
N ASP A 116 -33.83 32.10 -9.60
CA ASP A 116 -34.04 31.56 -10.94
C ASP A 116 -35.29 30.66 -10.96
N VAL A 117 -36.10 30.79 -12.00
CA VAL A 117 -37.33 30.00 -12.19
C VAL A 117 -36.93 28.60 -12.66
N ASP A 118 -36.74 27.68 -11.71
CA ASP A 118 -36.46 26.28 -12.02
C ASP A 118 -37.73 25.54 -12.49
N THR A 119 -37.59 24.77 -13.57
CA THR A 119 -38.67 23.94 -14.16
C THR A 119 -38.72 22.52 -13.58
N LEU A 120 -37.72 22.14 -12.79
CA LEU A 120 -37.62 20.83 -12.15
C LEU A 120 -38.06 20.93 -10.69
N PRO A 121 -38.67 19.87 -10.11
CA PRO A 121 -38.96 19.83 -8.69
C PRO A 121 -37.65 20.04 -7.91
N PRO A 122 -37.59 21.01 -7.00
CA PRO A 122 -36.35 21.35 -6.34
C PRO A 122 -35.86 20.16 -5.51
N PRO A 123 -34.57 19.83 -5.58
CA PRO A 123 -33.99 18.83 -4.69
C PRO A 123 -34.24 19.26 -3.24
N THR A 124 -34.74 18.34 -2.42
CA THR A 124 -34.94 18.67 -1.01
C THR A 124 -33.60 18.74 -0.31
N LEU A 125 -33.50 19.61 0.69
CA LEU A 125 -32.31 19.69 1.53
C LEU A 125 -32.01 18.34 2.21
N ARG A 126 -33.07 17.60 2.53
CA ARG A 126 -33.00 16.22 2.99
C ARG A 126 -32.27 15.30 1.99
N ASP A 127 -32.50 15.45 0.69
CA ASP A 127 -31.78 14.67 -0.33
C ASP A 127 -30.29 15.00 -0.33
N LEU A 128 -29.93 16.29 -0.22
CA LEU A 128 -28.53 16.72 -0.10
C LEU A 128 -27.87 16.13 1.15
N MET A 129 -28.54 16.19 2.29
CA MET A 129 -28.04 15.61 3.55
C MET A 129 -27.92 14.09 3.48
N ASN A 130 -28.85 13.40 2.83
CA ASN A 130 -28.78 11.96 2.62
C ASN A 130 -27.53 11.59 1.80
N VAL A 131 -27.26 12.34 0.71
CA VAL A 131 -26.08 12.08 -0.13
C VAL A 131 -24.78 12.42 0.61
N ALA A 132 -24.72 13.52 1.33
CA ALA A 132 -23.57 13.84 2.18
C ALA A 132 -23.34 12.75 3.26
N GLY A 133 -24.42 12.22 3.83
CA GLY A 133 -24.38 11.08 4.75
C GLY A 133 -23.83 9.80 4.11
N PHE A 134 -24.16 9.53 2.85
CA PHE A 134 -23.60 8.40 2.10
C PHE A 134 -22.11 8.58 1.82
N ILE A 135 -21.68 9.78 1.41
CA ILE A 135 -20.26 10.10 1.19
C ILE A 135 -19.48 9.91 2.50
N ARG A 136 -20.00 10.43 3.62
CA ARG A 136 -19.41 10.23 4.94
C ARG A 136 -19.30 8.77 5.30
N LYS A 137 -20.39 8.00 5.12
CA LYS A 137 -20.38 6.55 5.39
C LYS A 137 -19.34 5.81 4.54
N ALA A 138 -19.11 6.23 3.30
CA ALA A 138 -18.09 5.66 2.43
C ALA A 138 -16.67 5.95 2.94
N ILE A 139 -16.44 7.17 3.43
CA ILE A 139 -15.12 7.63 3.90
C ILE A 139 -14.78 7.04 5.27
N SER A 140 -15.77 6.90 6.14
CA SER A 140 -15.62 6.28 7.46
C SER A 140 -15.59 4.74 7.40
N ASP A 141 -15.62 4.13 6.21
CA ASP A 141 -15.51 2.67 6.07
C ASP A 141 -14.07 2.22 6.38
N ASP A 142 -13.92 1.20 7.22
CA ASP A 142 -12.63 0.66 7.65
C ASP A 142 -11.74 0.29 6.46
N MET A 143 -12.32 -0.18 5.35
CA MET A 143 -11.56 -0.56 4.15
C MET A 143 -10.88 0.63 3.48
N VAL A 144 -11.48 1.82 3.56
CA VAL A 144 -10.87 3.07 3.06
C VAL A 144 -9.78 3.53 4.02
N GLY A 145 -10.04 3.45 5.34
CA GLY A 145 -9.06 3.75 6.38
C GLY A 145 -7.80 2.89 6.31
N GLU A 146 -7.94 1.57 6.11
CA GLU A 146 -6.83 0.63 5.91
C GLU A 146 -5.97 0.97 4.68
N CYS A 147 -6.53 1.66 3.70
CA CYS A 147 -5.85 2.01 2.46
C CYS A 147 -5.09 3.35 2.52
N LEU A 148 -5.30 4.17 3.56
CA LEU A 148 -4.65 5.48 3.73
C LEU A 148 -3.12 5.45 3.61
N PRO A 149 -2.39 4.45 4.15
CA PRO A 149 -0.92 4.41 4.01
C PRO A 149 -0.45 4.20 2.57
N LEU A 150 -1.31 3.68 1.69
CA LEU A 150 -1.00 3.41 0.28
C LEU A 150 -1.38 4.59 -0.64
N PHE A 151 -2.11 5.57 -0.11
CA PHE A 151 -2.53 6.74 -0.87
C PHE A 151 -1.37 7.72 -1.05
N THR A 152 -1.40 8.41 -2.19
CA THR A 152 -0.49 9.53 -2.45
C THR A 152 -0.83 10.68 -1.49
N ALA A 153 0.13 11.60 -1.29
CA ALA A 153 -0.10 12.76 -0.42
C ALA A 153 -1.36 13.55 -0.82
N GLU A 154 -1.60 13.71 -2.13
CA GLU A 154 -2.78 14.38 -2.67
C GLU A 154 -4.09 13.66 -2.29
N LEU A 155 -4.11 12.33 -2.33
CA LEU A 155 -5.29 11.54 -1.96
C LEU A 155 -5.56 11.55 -0.46
N VAL A 156 -4.50 11.57 0.36
CA VAL A 156 -4.63 11.71 1.81
C VAL A 156 -5.18 13.10 2.17
N GLU A 157 -4.72 14.15 1.50
CA GLU A 157 -5.25 15.50 1.67
C GLU A 157 -6.72 15.58 1.26
N ALA A 158 -7.06 15.00 0.10
CA ALA A 158 -8.43 14.90 -0.38
C ALA A 158 -9.34 14.18 0.64
N PHE A 159 -8.89 13.04 1.18
CA PHE A 159 -9.61 12.29 2.21
C PHE A 159 -9.87 13.15 3.45
N ARG A 160 -8.83 13.81 3.97
CA ARG A 160 -8.94 14.67 5.18
C ARG A 160 -9.88 15.84 4.95
N LEU A 161 -9.81 16.46 3.78
CA LEU A 161 -10.68 17.58 3.43
C LEU A 161 -12.13 17.13 3.44
N VAL A 162 -12.46 16.00 2.79
CA VAL A 162 -13.84 15.52 2.78
C VAL A 162 -14.32 15.10 4.18
N ASP A 163 -13.50 14.38 4.95
CA ASP A 163 -13.84 13.96 6.31
C ASP A 163 -14.14 15.15 7.24
N THR A 164 -13.30 16.20 7.16
CA THR A 164 -13.48 17.43 7.92
C THR A 164 -14.76 18.15 7.53
N GLN A 165 -15.00 18.34 6.22
CA GLN A 165 -16.17 19.07 5.73
C GLN A 165 -17.48 18.32 6.00
N CYS A 166 -17.51 17.00 5.83
CA CYS A 166 -18.68 16.16 6.15
C CYS A 166 -19.05 16.17 7.65
N THR A 167 -18.10 16.51 8.53
CA THR A 167 -18.37 16.64 9.96
C THR A 167 -19.01 17.98 10.32
N VAL A 168 -18.62 19.06 9.63
CA VAL A 168 -19.08 20.44 9.88
C VAL A 168 -20.54 20.67 9.44
N THR A 169 -20.98 20.04 8.36
CA THR A 169 -22.34 20.22 7.79
C THR A 169 -23.48 19.83 8.76
N ARG A 170 -23.20 19.10 9.84
CA ARG A 170 -24.19 18.75 10.86
C ARG A 170 -24.61 19.92 11.77
N SER A 171 -23.89 21.05 11.72
CA SER A 171 -24.02 22.15 12.70
C SER A 171 -24.98 23.27 12.31
N MET A 172 -25.46 23.35 11.06
CA MET A 172 -26.35 24.44 10.65
C MET A 172 -27.83 24.03 10.70
N ASP A 173 -28.66 24.93 11.25
CA ASP A 173 -30.14 24.89 11.32
C ASP A 173 -30.78 25.00 9.92
N PHE A 174 -30.43 24.05 9.06
CA PHE A 174 -30.93 23.89 7.71
C PHE A 174 -32.45 23.65 7.67
N MET A 175 -33.06 23.23 8.78
CA MET A 175 -34.51 23.02 8.89
C MET A 175 -35.36 24.27 8.57
N ARG A 176 -34.82 25.50 8.70
CA ARG A 176 -35.58 26.71 8.35
C ARG A 176 -35.81 26.87 6.83
N LEU A 177 -34.96 26.27 5.99
CA LEU A 177 -35.05 26.39 4.52
C LEU A 177 -36.13 25.51 3.89
N GLU A 178 -36.57 24.44 4.54
CA GLU A 178 -37.60 23.54 3.98
C GLU A 178 -38.99 24.20 3.89
N ILE A 179 -39.26 25.27 4.65
CA ILE A 179 -40.61 25.84 4.84
C ILE A 179 -41.00 26.86 3.74
N GLY A 180 -40.15 27.09 2.73
CA GLY A 180 -40.51 27.95 1.59
C GLY A 180 -40.29 29.45 1.84
N GLU A 181 -39.67 29.82 2.96
CA GLU A 181 -39.30 31.21 3.31
C GLU A 181 -38.06 31.73 2.55
N ALA A 182 -37.59 31.03 1.51
CA ALA A 182 -36.39 31.45 0.76
C ALA A 182 -36.52 32.86 0.14
N HIS A 183 -37.75 33.33 -0.07
CA HIS A 183 -38.02 34.67 -0.57
C HIS A 183 -37.86 35.77 0.49
N GLU A 184 -37.96 35.44 1.78
CA GLU A 184 -37.89 36.40 2.90
C GLU A 184 -36.53 36.39 3.62
N MET A 185 -35.60 35.50 3.24
CA MET A 185 -34.27 35.46 3.83
C MET A 185 -33.50 36.77 3.65
N GLY A 186 -32.89 37.24 4.74
CA GLY A 186 -32.00 38.39 4.74
C GLY A 186 -30.75 38.14 3.89
N HIS A 187 -30.13 39.22 3.39
CA HIS A 187 -28.92 39.11 2.55
C HIS A 187 -27.79 38.32 3.22
N ASN A 188 -27.59 38.50 4.53
CA ASN A 188 -26.57 37.79 5.31
C ASN A 188 -26.83 36.29 5.44
N GLU A 189 -28.10 35.87 5.49
CA GLU A 189 -28.46 34.45 5.55
C GLU A 189 -28.22 33.79 4.19
N LYS A 190 -28.59 34.47 3.11
CA LYS A 190 -28.34 34.00 1.74
C LYS A 190 -26.84 33.79 1.49
N THR A 191 -25.99 34.73 1.89
CA THR A 191 -24.54 34.62 1.70
C THR A 191 -23.96 33.45 2.50
N ALA A 192 -24.38 33.26 3.76
CA ALA A 192 -23.93 32.14 4.58
C ALA A 192 -24.31 30.77 3.98
N ILE A 193 -25.52 30.65 3.44
CA ILE A 193 -25.98 29.41 2.80
C ILE A 193 -25.21 29.15 1.49
N LEU A 194 -24.98 30.20 0.68
CA LEU A 194 -24.19 30.08 -0.55
C LEU A 194 -22.74 29.65 -0.27
N GLU A 195 -22.14 30.11 0.83
CA GLU A 195 -20.82 29.68 1.26
C GLU A 195 -20.81 28.18 1.62
N GLU A 196 -21.81 27.70 2.34
CA GLU A 196 -21.91 26.27 2.71
C GLU A 196 -22.17 25.39 1.49
N ILE A 197 -22.99 25.83 0.52
CA ILE A 197 -23.17 25.15 -0.77
C ILE A 197 -21.83 25.04 -1.51
N ALA A 198 -21.03 26.11 -1.53
CA ALA A 198 -19.72 26.10 -2.17
C ALA A 198 -18.78 25.09 -1.48
N ARG A 199 -18.82 24.97 -0.15
CA ARG A 199 -18.06 23.94 0.59
C ARG A 199 -18.51 22.53 0.23
N LEU A 200 -19.82 22.29 0.12
CA LEU A 200 -20.38 21.00 -0.32
C LEU A 200 -20.01 20.68 -1.77
N GLU A 201 -19.95 21.67 -2.65
CA GLU A 201 -19.50 21.48 -4.03
C GLU A 201 -18.04 21.01 -4.08
N VAL A 202 -17.17 21.62 -3.29
CA VAL A 202 -15.78 21.19 -3.13
C VAL A 202 -15.71 19.75 -2.64
N VAL A 203 -16.54 19.36 -1.67
CA VAL A 203 -16.64 17.97 -1.20
C VAL A 203 -16.96 17.00 -2.35
N GLY A 204 -17.95 17.32 -3.19
CA GLY A 204 -18.30 16.49 -4.34
C GLY A 204 -17.16 16.33 -5.34
N ILE A 205 -16.45 17.43 -5.64
CA ILE A 205 -15.30 17.43 -6.56
C ILE A 205 -14.13 16.61 -5.99
N VAL A 206 -13.80 16.84 -4.72
CA VAL A 206 -12.68 16.16 -4.06
C VAL A 206 -12.97 14.67 -3.88
N PHE A 207 -14.22 14.31 -3.57
CA PHE A 207 -14.63 12.91 -3.49
C PHE A 207 -14.53 12.20 -4.86
N GLN A 208 -14.94 12.86 -5.94
CA GLN A 208 -14.75 12.34 -7.30
C GLN A 208 -13.26 12.12 -7.62
N ARG A 209 -12.41 13.10 -7.32
CA ARG A 209 -10.95 12.98 -7.49
C ARG A 209 -10.38 11.81 -6.69
N MET A 210 -10.90 11.56 -5.50
CA MET A 210 -10.49 10.42 -4.67
C MET A 210 -10.88 9.08 -5.31
N ILE A 211 -12.08 8.97 -5.90
CA ILE A 211 -12.49 7.77 -6.65
C ILE A 211 -11.55 7.54 -7.84
N ASP A 212 -11.29 8.59 -8.62
CA ASP A 212 -10.48 8.50 -9.84
C ASP A 212 -9.02 8.19 -9.51
N GLY A 213 -8.42 8.83 -8.49
CA GLY A 213 -7.05 8.53 -8.08
C GLY A 213 -6.91 7.14 -7.45
N THR A 214 -7.93 6.64 -6.74
CA THR A 214 -7.93 5.24 -6.26
C THR A 214 -7.99 4.25 -7.42
N ARG A 215 -8.75 4.58 -8.48
CA ARG A 215 -8.80 3.78 -9.71
C ARG A 215 -7.44 3.78 -10.42
N GLU A 216 -6.78 4.93 -10.54
CA GLU A 216 -5.44 5.04 -11.12
C GLU A 216 -4.43 4.20 -10.35
N LEU A 217 -4.42 4.28 -9.01
CA LEU A 217 -3.59 3.41 -8.17
C LEU A 217 -3.85 1.93 -8.44
N LEU A 218 -5.12 1.52 -8.53
CA LEU A 218 -5.47 0.14 -8.84
C LEU A 218 -4.93 -0.30 -10.22
N THR A 219 -4.98 0.58 -11.23
CA THR A 219 -4.40 0.29 -12.56
C THR A 219 -2.87 0.23 -12.53
N ALA A 220 -2.22 0.98 -11.64
CA ALA A 220 -0.77 0.93 -11.47
C ALA A 220 -0.31 -0.41 -10.87
N TYR A 221 -1.06 -0.97 -9.91
CA TYR A 221 -0.79 -2.31 -9.36
C TYR A 221 -1.05 -3.45 -10.35
N ALA A 222 -1.87 -3.22 -11.38
CA ALA A 222 -2.19 -4.23 -12.40
C ALA A 222 -1.12 -4.34 -13.51
N ARG A 223 -0.15 -3.40 -13.57
CA ARG A 223 0.96 -3.40 -14.53
C ARG A 223 2.17 -4.12 -13.97
#